data_AF-A0A8T3DF80-F1
#
_entry.id   AF-A0A8T3DF80-F1
#
_cell.length_a   1.000
_cell.length_b   1.000
_cell.length_c   1.000
_cell.angle_alpha   90.00
_cell.angle_beta   90.00
_cell.angle_gamma   90.00
#
_symmetry.space_group_name_H-M   'P 1'
#
loop_
_entity.id
_entity.type
_entity.pdbx_description
1 polymer ?
#
loop_
_entity_poly.entity_id
_entity_poly.type
_entity_poly.pdbx_seq_one_letter_code
_entity_poly.pdbx_strand_id
1 'polypeptide(L)'
;MSMEDWCQNFDSVDICSLCPDFLDDSSSCHWVSSFHEGRWVAGTTAGGCLNHIDTFWTNPQYRVRIEKLDEECEDLQGPNNMLLSLMQKPDKRNRRLVSNIHIGFSVFEVPPHMKKQRGKFPASFFTTNSPVAQNKSFLNAREVMEFFRLRPGEYLIVPSTFKPNETASFILAILCKNETHIEESSSMDRVEINKPTDFEEEDMKANNKLFRQYSDQYEEVNAEKLQMLLNDNILSGLSSQTGGFSLDACRGIVAMMDLSITGTLNGQEFIRLWKRVVNYKEIFFQKDVSRTGTLSLHELRNAVEASGVRVSDGMLNLLALRYGGSSGHITLESFICLILRLDTMAKIFQKLSDGQQMCLRENEWMYLSMYS
;
A
#
# COMPACT_ATOMS: atom_id res chain seq x y z
N MET A 1 -38.63 -16.02 32.63
CA MET A 1 -38.71 -16.94 31.48
C MET A 1 -37.80 -18.11 31.77
N SER A 2 -38.26 -19.35 31.57
CA SER A 2 -37.40 -20.53 31.65
C SER A 2 -36.61 -20.69 30.35
N MET A 3 -35.52 -21.47 30.36
CA MET A 3 -34.75 -21.74 29.14
C MET A 3 -35.60 -22.45 28.08
N GLU A 4 -36.51 -23.35 28.49
CA GLU A 4 -37.45 -24.01 27.58
C GLU A 4 -38.38 -23.03 26.87
N ASP A 5 -38.92 -22.04 27.60
CA ASP A 5 -39.76 -20.99 27.01
C ASP A 5 -38.93 -20.09 26.06
N TRP A 6 -37.67 -19.81 26.40
CA TRP A 6 -36.79 -19.08 25.48
C TRP A 6 -36.52 -19.85 24.18
N CYS A 7 -36.14 -21.13 24.27
CA CYS A 7 -35.88 -22.00 23.11
C CYS A 7 -37.11 -22.21 22.23
N GLN A 8 -38.33 -22.04 22.76
CA GLN A 8 -39.57 -22.15 21.98
C GLN A 8 -39.92 -20.86 21.23
N ASN A 9 -39.46 -19.70 21.72
CA ASN A 9 -39.89 -18.39 21.21
C ASN A 9 -38.78 -17.62 20.48
N PHE A 10 -37.51 -18.01 20.63
CA PHE A 10 -36.37 -17.32 20.04
C PHE A 10 -35.42 -18.30 19.32
N ASP A 11 -35.03 -17.94 18.10
CA ASP A 11 -34.12 -18.76 17.27
C ASP A 11 -32.65 -18.32 17.36
N SER A 12 -32.39 -17.07 17.75
CA SER A 12 -31.05 -16.47 17.75
C SER A 12 -30.88 -15.42 18.85
N VAL A 13 -29.67 -15.35 19.39
CA VAL A 13 -29.23 -14.28 20.31
C VAL A 13 -27.93 -13.67 19.79
N ASP A 14 -27.90 -12.35 19.70
CA ASP A 14 -26.69 -11.59 19.38
C ASP A 14 -26.17 -10.94 20.67
N ILE A 15 -24.92 -11.28 21.03
CA ILE A 15 -24.25 -10.71 22.20
C ILE A 15 -23.18 -9.74 21.71
N CYS A 16 -23.42 -8.44 21.95
CA CYS A 16 -22.46 -7.39 21.61
C CYS A 16 -21.55 -7.13 22.81
N SER A 17 -20.32 -7.65 22.76
CA SER A 17 -19.29 -7.41 23.76
C SER A 17 -18.00 -6.96 23.10
N LEU A 18 -17.19 -6.18 23.83
CA LEU A 18 -15.81 -5.85 23.41
C LEU A 18 -14.87 -7.05 23.58
N CYS A 19 -15.24 -7.99 24.46
CA CYS A 19 -14.42 -9.13 24.85
C CYS A 19 -15.30 -10.37 25.06
N PRO A 20 -14.97 -11.54 24.48
CA PRO A 20 -15.73 -12.76 24.64
C PRO A 20 -15.40 -13.53 25.93
N ASP A 21 -14.86 -12.86 26.97
CA ASP A 21 -14.54 -13.47 28.28
C ASP A 21 -15.71 -14.26 28.90
N PHE A 22 -16.95 -13.89 28.58
CA PHE A 22 -18.15 -14.60 29.06
C PHE A 22 -18.28 -16.04 28.53
N LEU A 23 -17.47 -16.45 27.55
CA LEU A 23 -17.44 -17.81 27.02
C LEU A 23 -16.58 -18.77 27.85
N ASP A 24 -15.74 -18.24 28.73
CA ASP A 24 -14.86 -19.03 29.59
C ASP A 24 -15.38 -19.01 31.04
N ASP A 25 -15.45 -20.19 31.67
CA ASP A 25 -15.99 -20.36 33.03
C ASP A 25 -15.05 -19.79 34.13
N SER A 26 -13.83 -19.37 33.78
CA SER A 26 -12.77 -18.96 34.71
C SER A 26 -12.21 -17.56 34.43
N SER A 27 -12.01 -16.77 35.49
CA SER A 27 -11.51 -15.39 35.45
C SER A 27 -10.01 -15.23 35.17
N SER A 28 -9.27 -16.31 34.89
CA SER A 28 -7.81 -16.28 34.70
C SER A 28 -7.38 -16.11 33.25
N CYS A 29 -8.28 -16.35 32.29
CA CYS A 29 -7.97 -16.23 30.87
C CYS A 29 -8.73 -15.05 30.26
N HIS A 30 -8.00 -13.99 29.90
CA HIS A 30 -8.57 -12.81 29.28
C HIS A 30 -8.28 -12.80 27.80
N TRP A 31 -9.30 -12.49 26.99
CA TRP A 31 -9.09 -12.29 25.57
C TRP A 31 -8.46 -10.91 25.31
N VAL A 32 -7.30 -10.93 24.68
CA VAL A 32 -6.64 -9.75 24.14
C VAL A 32 -7.23 -9.46 22.77
N SER A 33 -7.76 -8.25 22.59
CA SER A 33 -8.35 -7.80 21.32
C SER A 33 -7.43 -6.82 20.60
N SER A 34 -7.42 -6.92 19.27
CA SER A 34 -6.71 -6.02 18.38
C SER A 34 -7.58 -5.71 17.17
N PHE A 35 -7.51 -4.48 16.68
CA PHE A 35 -8.37 -3.99 15.61
C PHE A 35 -7.53 -3.36 14.52
N HIS A 36 -7.75 -3.80 13.29
CA HIS A 36 -6.98 -3.38 12.12
C HIS A 36 -7.92 -2.83 11.06
N GLU A 37 -7.69 -1.59 10.64
CA GLU A 37 -8.41 -1.03 9.50
C GLU A 37 -7.70 -1.42 8.20
N GLY A 38 -8.48 -1.88 7.22
CA GLY A 38 -7.94 -2.30 5.92
C GLY A 38 -8.84 -1.90 4.76
N ARG A 39 -8.32 -2.11 3.55
CA ARG A 39 -9.05 -1.84 2.31
C ARG A 39 -8.67 -2.82 1.22
N TRP A 40 -9.68 -3.38 0.56
CA TRP A 40 -9.54 -3.99 -0.76
C TRP A 40 -9.72 -2.91 -1.82
N VAL A 41 -8.75 -2.81 -2.72
CA VAL A 41 -8.75 -1.84 -3.83
C VAL A 41 -8.56 -2.63 -5.12
N ALA A 42 -9.45 -2.40 -6.09
CA ALA A 42 -9.39 -3.03 -7.39
C ALA A 42 -8.03 -2.82 -8.06
N GLY A 43 -7.45 -3.87 -8.64
CA GLY A 43 -6.13 -3.83 -9.28
C GLY A 43 -4.92 -3.83 -8.33
N THR A 44 -5.11 -3.73 -7.01
CA THR A 44 -4.04 -3.91 -6.01
C THR A 44 -4.37 -4.95 -4.98
N THR A 45 -5.17 -4.60 -3.99
CA THR A 45 -5.36 -5.40 -2.78
C THR A 45 -6.63 -6.22 -2.81
N ALA A 46 -7.48 -6.06 -3.82
CA ALA A 46 -8.69 -6.86 -4.02
C ALA A 46 -8.38 -8.17 -4.78
N GLY A 47 -7.66 -9.09 -4.14
CA GLY A 47 -7.18 -10.34 -4.75
C GLY A 47 -8.24 -11.42 -4.94
N GLY A 48 -9.39 -11.31 -4.26
CA GLY A 48 -10.43 -12.34 -4.25
C GLY A 48 -10.07 -13.53 -3.34
N CYS A 49 -10.95 -14.52 -3.25
CA CYS A 49 -10.75 -15.71 -2.41
C CYS A 49 -9.79 -16.74 -3.06
N LEU A 50 -9.48 -17.84 -2.36
CA LEU A 50 -8.53 -18.87 -2.81
C LEU A 50 -8.85 -19.53 -4.15
N ASN A 51 -10.09 -19.42 -4.64
CA ASN A 51 -10.44 -19.84 -6.00
C ASN A 51 -9.70 -19.03 -7.08
N HIS A 52 -9.13 -17.88 -6.73
CA HIS A 52 -8.36 -16.99 -7.59
C HIS A 52 -6.90 -16.91 -7.11
N ILE A 53 -6.22 -18.06 -7.08
CA ILE A 53 -4.89 -18.20 -6.45
C ILE A 53 -3.83 -17.23 -7.01
N ASP A 54 -3.90 -16.91 -8.30
CA ASP A 54 -2.99 -16.00 -8.98
C ASP A 54 -3.04 -14.56 -8.43
N THR A 55 -4.19 -14.17 -7.88
CA THR A 55 -4.42 -12.82 -7.33
C THR A 55 -4.61 -12.84 -5.82
N PHE A 56 -4.91 -13.99 -5.20
CA PHE A 56 -5.19 -14.11 -3.76
C PHE A 56 -4.09 -13.50 -2.88
N TRP A 57 -2.83 -13.71 -3.26
CA TRP A 57 -1.67 -13.22 -2.50
C TRP A 57 -1.63 -11.69 -2.38
N THR A 58 -2.34 -10.96 -3.25
CA THR A 58 -2.38 -9.50 -3.22
C THR A 58 -3.33 -8.95 -2.15
N ASN A 59 -4.17 -9.77 -1.52
CA ASN A 59 -4.98 -9.35 -0.38
C ASN A 59 -4.10 -8.83 0.79
N PRO A 60 -4.64 -7.97 1.69
CA PRO A 60 -3.97 -7.60 2.92
C PRO A 60 -3.61 -8.83 3.77
N GLN A 61 -2.50 -8.80 4.50
CA GLN A 61 -2.00 -9.94 5.26
C GLN A 61 -1.60 -9.50 6.68
N TYR A 62 -2.08 -10.24 7.68
CA TYR A 62 -1.88 -9.95 9.10
C TYR A 62 -1.18 -11.12 9.76
N ARG A 63 -0.02 -10.88 10.35
CA ARG A 63 0.77 -11.93 10.98
C ARG A 63 0.55 -11.92 12.48
N VAL A 64 0.22 -13.08 13.04
CA VAL A 64 -0.10 -13.26 14.46
C VAL A 64 0.74 -14.40 15.01
N ARG A 65 1.25 -14.22 16.23
CA ARG A 65 1.88 -15.30 16.99
C ARG A 65 0.97 -15.73 18.12
N ILE A 66 0.70 -17.02 18.19
CA ILE A 66 -0.05 -17.66 19.28
C ILE A 66 0.95 -18.37 20.18
N GLU A 67 1.01 -17.97 21.44
CA GLU A 67 1.90 -18.57 22.43
C GLU A 67 1.28 -19.83 23.05
N LYS A 68 2.10 -20.63 23.73
CA LYS A 68 1.59 -21.77 24.49
C LYS A 68 0.81 -21.24 25.69
N LEU A 69 -0.36 -21.82 25.94
CA LEU A 69 -1.14 -21.53 27.14
C LEU A 69 -0.48 -22.16 28.36
N ASP A 70 -0.65 -21.54 29.52
CA ASP A 70 -0.23 -22.13 30.80
C ASP A 70 -1.07 -23.37 31.11
N GLU A 71 -0.50 -24.35 31.79
CA GLU A 71 -1.14 -25.66 32.06
C GLU A 71 -2.46 -25.51 32.84
N GLU A 72 -2.56 -24.50 33.73
CA GLU A 72 -3.80 -24.18 34.46
C GLU A 72 -4.93 -23.68 33.55
N CYS A 73 -4.59 -23.14 32.38
CA CYS A 73 -5.53 -22.64 31.39
C CYS A 73 -5.95 -23.71 30.36
N GLU A 74 -5.18 -24.80 30.18
CA GLU A 74 -5.51 -25.84 29.20
C GLU A 74 -6.69 -26.72 29.65
N ASP A 75 -6.83 -26.98 30.95
CA ASP A 75 -7.86 -27.88 31.52
C ASP A 75 -9.23 -27.21 31.76
N LEU A 76 -9.27 -25.87 31.81
CA LEU A 76 -10.46 -25.08 32.19
C LEU A 76 -11.16 -24.36 31.02
N GLN A 77 -10.63 -24.47 29.80
CA GLN A 77 -11.09 -23.67 28.66
C GLN A 77 -12.02 -24.41 27.70
N GLY A 78 -12.97 -23.66 27.12
CA GLY A 78 -13.64 -24.07 25.88
C GLY A 78 -12.61 -24.33 24.76
N PRO A 79 -12.95 -25.11 23.72
CA PRO A 79 -11.98 -25.61 22.75
C PRO A 79 -11.25 -24.53 21.95
N ASN A 80 -11.72 -23.28 21.93
CA ASN A 80 -11.24 -22.22 21.04
C ASN A 80 -10.32 -21.23 21.75
N ASN A 81 -9.30 -20.75 21.03
CA ASN A 81 -8.31 -19.80 21.53
C ASN A 81 -8.11 -18.56 20.64
N MET A 82 -8.81 -18.49 19.51
CA MET A 82 -8.83 -17.34 18.62
C MET A 82 -10.26 -17.07 18.14
N LEU A 83 -10.63 -15.80 18.04
CA LEU A 83 -11.83 -15.30 17.39
C LEU A 83 -11.41 -14.28 16.36
N LEU A 84 -11.81 -14.49 15.12
CA LEU A 84 -11.66 -13.51 14.06
C LEU A 84 -13.02 -12.92 13.74
N SER A 85 -13.05 -11.59 13.64
CA SER A 85 -14.16 -10.87 13.05
C SER A 85 -13.68 -10.00 11.90
N LEU A 86 -14.34 -10.12 10.75
CA LEU A 86 -14.11 -9.28 9.58
C LEU A 86 -15.39 -8.50 9.26
N MET A 87 -15.37 -7.19 9.47
CA MET A 87 -16.48 -6.28 9.21
C MET A 87 -16.20 -5.38 8.02
N GLN A 88 -17.08 -5.37 7.01
CA GLN A 88 -17.01 -4.39 5.92
C GLN A 88 -17.55 -3.02 6.36
N LYS A 89 -16.81 -1.96 6.00
CA LYS A 89 -17.16 -0.56 6.25
C LYS A 89 -17.81 0.02 4.98
N PRO A 90 -19.07 0.50 5.05
CA PRO A 90 -19.69 1.17 3.92
C PRO A 90 -19.00 2.52 3.67
N ASP A 91 -18.93 2.92 2.40
CA ASP A 91 -18.42 4.25 2.04
C ASP A 91 -19.33 5.34 2.64
N LYS A 92 -18.71 6.30 3.36
CA LYS A 92 -19.39 7.26 4.22
C LYS A 92 -20.38 8.15 3.45
N ARG A 93 -20.17 8.36 2.14
CA ARG A 93 -20.99 9.25 1.32
C ARG A 93 -22.37 8.71 1.00
N ASN A 94 -22.53 7.38 0.85
CA ASN A 94 -23.75 6.77 0.29
C ASN A 94 -24.23 5.54 1.07
N ARG A 95 -24.21 5.59 2.41
CA ARG A 95 -24.52 4.44 3.29
C ARG A 95 -25.83 3.69 2.97
N ARG A 96 -26.82 4.37 2.38
CA ARG A 96 -28.12 3.79 2.00
C ARG A 96 -28.10 3.00 0.69
N LEU A 97 -27.07 3.18 -0.14
CA LEU A 97 -26.94 2.57 -1.47
C LEU A 97 -25.88 1.46 -1.51
N VAL A 98 -25.08 1.32 -0.44
CA VAL A 98 -24.00 0.33 -0.40
C VAL A 98 -24.58 -1.03 -0.05
N SER A 99 -24.57 -1.94 -1.02
CA SER A 99 -24.79 -3.37 -0.79
C SER A 99 -23.56 -3.99 -0.16
N ASN A 100 -23.77 -4.95 0.75
CA ASN A 100 -22.70 -5.80 1.23
C ASN A 100 -22.15 -6.65 0.06
N ILE A 101 -20.84 -6.90 0.10
CA ILE A 101 -20.18 -7.90 -0.74
C ILE A 101 -19.91 -9.17 0.06
N HIS A 102 -19.58 -10.26 -0.64
CA HIS A 102 -19.28 -11.53 0.01
C HIS A 102 -17.85 -11.49 0.57
N ILE A 103 -17.72 -11.61 1.88
CA ILE A 103 -16.43 -11.49 2.58
C ILE A 103 -16.11 -12.76 3.37
N GLY A 104 -14.82 -12.94 3.65
CA GLY A 104 -14.29 -14.02 4.47
C GLY A 104 -12.79 -13.89 4.66
N PHE A 105 -12.20 -14.82 5.39
CA PHE A 105 -10.76 -14.84 5.64
C PHE A 105 -10.22 -16.27 5.64
N SER A 106 -8.91 -16.37 5.39
CA SER A 106 -8.16 -17.62 5.43
C SER A 106 -6.94 -17.46 6.34
N VAL A 107 -6.63 -18.50 7.11
CA VAL A 107 -5.53 -18.53 8.07
C VAL A 107 -4.54 -19.62 7.64
N PHE A 108 -3.27 -19.25 7.53
CA PHE A 108 -2.18 -20.14 7.14
C PHE A 108 -1.17 -20.24 8.29
N GLU A 109 -0.63 -21.42 8.53
CA GLU A 109 0.54 -21.58 9.41
C GLU A 109 1.80 -21.12 8.66
N VAL A 110 2.65 -20.35 9.33
CA VAL A 110 3.92 -19.86 8.76
C VAL A 110 5.01 -20.91 9.01
N PRO A 111 5.57 -21.53 7.95
CA PRO A 111 6.60 -22.55 8.11
C PRO A 111 7.86 -21.99 8.79
N PRO A 112 8.61 -22.82 9.55
CA PRO A 112 9.81 -22.38 10.27
C PRO A 112 10.85 -21.65 9.38
N HIS A 113 11.02 -22.09 8.14
CA HIS A 113 11.97 -21.52 7.19
C HIS A 113 11.56 -20.12 6.67
N MET A 114 10.28 -19.77 6.76
CA MET A 114 9.76 -18.44 6.35
C MET A 114 9.51 -17.49 7.52
N LYS A 115 9.84 -17.88 8.76
CA LYS A 115 9.68 -17.00 9.92
C LYS A 115 10.48 -15.69 9.83
N LYS A 116 11.58 -15.70 9.08
CA LYS A 116 12.40 -14.50 8.82
C LYS A 116 11.84 -13.60 7.71
N GLN A 117 10.85 -14.05 6.95
CA GLN A 117 10.19 -13.22 5.95
C GLN A 117 9.68 -11.93 6.61
N ARG A 118 9.91 -10.80 5.95
CA ARG A 118 9.42 -9.47 6.33
C ARG A 118 8.53 -8.95 5.21
N GLY A 119 7.49 -8.22 5.59
CA GLY A 119 6.48 -7.74 4.65
C GLY A 119 5.61 -8.87 4.07
N LYS A 120 5.06 -8.62 2.89
CA LYS A 120 4.05 -9.45 2.26
C LYS A 120 4.60 -10.80 1.80
N PHE A 121 3.86 -11.87 2.04
CA PHE A 121 4.17 -13.21 1.54
C PHE A 121 3.87 -13.29 0.03
N PRO A 122 4.77 -13.87 -0.77
CA PRO A 122 4.64 -13.95 -2.23
C PRO A 122 3.60 -15.00 -2.66
N ALA A 123 3.19 -14.96 -3.93
CA ALA A 123 2.25 -15.93 -4.52
C ALA A 123 2.66 -17.40 -4.32
N SER A 124 3.96 -17.70 -4.35
CA SER A 124 4.51 -19.04 -4.15
C SER A 124 4.19 -19.62 -2.77
N PHE A 125 4.02 -18.78 -1.74
CA PHE A 125 3.62 -19.21 -0.40
C PHE A 125 2.23 -19.85 -0.43
N PHE A 126 1.26 -19.18 -1.07
CA PHE A 126 -0.14 -19.63 -1.12
C PHE A 126 -0.36 -20.81 -2.07
N THR A 127 0.55 -21.02 -3.02
CA THR A 127 0.53 -22.21 -3.89
C THR A 127 1.04 -23.46 -3.16
N THR A 128 1.95 -23.27 -2.21
CA THR A 128 2.62 -24.37 -1.49
C THR A 128 1.92 -24.74 -0.19
N ASN A 129 1.28 -23.79 0.47
CA ASN A 129 0.68 -23.96 1.80
C ASN A 129 -0.84 -23.90 1.72
N SER A 130 -1.52 -24.85 2.36
CA SER A 130 -2.98 -24.85 2.50
C SER A 130 -3.42 -24.11 3.76
N PRO A 131 -4.61 -23.48 3.77
CA PRO A 131 -5.12 -22.83 4.98
C PRO A 131 -5.39 -23.87 6.07
N VAL A 132 -4.99 -23.56 7.30
CA VAL A 132 -5.28 -24.36 8.51
C VAL A 132 -6.67 -24.05 9.07
N ALA A 133 -7.20 -22.87 8.77
CA ALA A 133 -8.54 -22.44 9.11
C ALA A 133 -9.05 -21.44 8.06
N GLN A 134 -10.35 -21.45 7.78
CA GLN A 134 -11.00 -20.52 6.86
C GLN A 134 -12.51 -20.56 7.04
N ASN A 135 -13.20 -19.51 6.61
CA ASN A 135 -14.67 -19.56 6.56
C ASN A 135 -15.15 -20.63 5.57
N LYS A 136 -16.11 -21.46 6.00
CA LYS A 136 -16.73 -22.50 5.16
C LYS A 136 -17.46 -21.93 3.95
N SER A 137 -17.97 -20.71 4.06
CA SER A 137 -18.66 -19.99 3.00
C SER A 137 -18.42 -18.50 3.16
N PHE A 138 -18.17 -17.81 2.05
CA PHE A 138 -18.12 -16.36 2.04
C PHE A 138 -19.55 -15.84 2.15
N LEU A 139 -19.81 -14.98 3.14
CA LEU A 139 -21.16 -14.53 3.44
C LEU A 139 -21.39 -13.12 2.92
N ASN A 140 -22.57 -12.89 2.36
CA ASN A 140 -23.08 -11.55 2.07
C ASN A 140 -23.60 -10.90 3.35
N ALA A 141 -22.71 -10.66 4.30
CA ALA A 141 -23.01 -10.12 5.61
C ALA A 141 -22.11 -8.93 5.91
N ARG A 142 -22.58 -7.99 6.74
CA ARG A 142 -21.77 -6.84 7.14
C ARG A 142 -20.53 -7.27 7.93
N GLU A 143 -20.63 -8.36 8.67
CA GLU A 143 -19.58 -8.92 9.51
C GLU A 143 -19.62 -10.43 9.44
N VAL A 144 -18.45 -11.06 9.38
CA VAL A 144 -18.29 -12.51 9.46
C VAL A 144 -17.35 -12.81 10.62
N MET A 145 -17.80 -13.67 11.53
CA MET A 145 -17.08 -14.02 12.74
C MET A 145 -16.92 -15.54 12.84
N GLU A 146 -15.77 -16.01 13.29
CA GLU A 146 -15.56 -17.44 13.52
C GLU A 146 -14.53 -17.68 14.62
N PHE A 147 -14.84 -18.64 15.50
CA PHE A 147 -13.94 -19.13 16.53
C PHE A 147 -13.07 -20.27 16.00
N PHE A 148 -11.80 -20.26 16.37
CA PHE A 148 -10.82 -21.28 15.99
C PHE A 148 -10.09 -21.84 17.20
N ARG A 149 -9.65 -23.09 17.02
CA ARG A 149 -8.62 -23.72 17.85
C ARG A 149 -7.35 -23.89 17.02
N LEU A 150 -6.34 -23.10 17.34
CA LEU A 150 -5.02 -23.15 16.68
C LEU A 150 -3.96 -23.63 17.66
N ARG A 151 -2.95 -24.36 17.16
CA ARG A 151 -1.81 -24.77 17.99
C ARG A 151 -0.89 -23.55 18.25
N PRO A 152 -0.05 -23.57 19.28
CA PRO A 152 0.98 -22.54 19.44
C PRO A 152 1.88 -22.47 18.20
N GLY A 153 2.09 -21.26 17.67
CA GLY A 153 2.73 -21.09 16.37
C GLY A 153 2.60 -19.68 15.82
N GLU A 154 3.07 -19.48 14.59
CA GLU A 154 2.91 -18.23 13.85
C GLU A 154 1.98 -18.45 12.67
N TYR A 155 1.05 -17.51 12.48
CA TYR A 155 -0.02 -17.60 11.51
C TYR A 155 -0.11 -16.33 10.67
N LEU A 156 -0.61 -16.50 9.45
CA LEU A 156 -0.93 -15.44 8.51
C LEU A 156 -2.42 -15.43 8.25
N ILE A 157 -3.10 -14.33 8.57
CA ILE A 157 -4.53 -14.12 8.33
C ILE A 157 -4.68 -13.25 7.09
N VAL A 158 -5.46 -13.72 6.13
CA VAL A 158 -5.72 -13.05 4.86
C VAL A 158 -7.22 -12.78 4.72
N PRO A 159 -7.70 -11.58 5.07
CA PRO A 159 -9.07 -11.17 4.77
C PRO A 159 -9.23 -10.89 3.27
N SER A 160 -10.30 -11.40 2.67
CA SER A 160 -10.57 -11.28 1.24
C SER A 160 -12.05 -11.13 0.96
N THR A 161 -12.34 -10.63 -0.24
CA THR A 161 -13.66 -10.70 -0.88
C THR A 161 -13.78 -12.01 -1.64
N PHE A 162 -14.99 -12.43 -1.98
CA PHE A 162 -15.16 -13.66 -2.78
C PHE A 162 -14.60 -13.47 -4.19
N LYS A 163 -14.96 -12.37 -4.86
CA LYS A 163 -14.49 -12.05 -6.21
C LYS A 163 -13.29 -11.09 -6.16
N PRO A 164 -12.33 -11.22 -7.09
CA PRO A 164 -11.29 -10.21 -7.23
C PRO A 164 -11.89 -8.87 -7.68
N ASN A 165 -11.14 -7.79 -7.45
CA ASN A 165 -11.47 -6.42 -7.82
C ASN A 165 -12.72 -5.80 -7.14
N GLU A 166 -13.27 -6.42 -6.10
CA GLU A 166 -14.28 -5.78 -5.26
C GLU A 166 -13.62 -4.78 -4.29
N THR A 167 -13.99 -3.50 -4.41
CA THR A 167 -13.40 -2.43 -3.60
C THR A 167 -14.27 -2.15 -2.37
N ALA A 168 -13.73 -2.39 -1.18
CA ALA A 168 -14.39 -2.04 0.07
C ALA A 168 -13.35 -1.82 1.19
N SER A 169 -13.73 -1.01 2.17
CA SER A 169 -12.96 -0.87 3.43
C SER A 169 -13.45 -1.91 4.43
N PHE A 170 -12.59 -2.32 5.37
CA PHE A 170 -12.96 -3.27 6.41
C PHE A 170 -12.27 -2.96 7.74
N ILE A 171 -12.77 -3.60 8.80
CA ILE A 171 -12.12 -3.74 10.10
C ILE A 171 -11.93 -5.23 10.33
N LEU A 172 -10.69 -5.64 10.60
CA LEU A 172 -10.37 -6.99 11.07
C LEU A 172 -10.11 -6.90 12.58
N ALA A 173 -10.94 -7.57 13.37
CA ALA A 173 -10.70 -7.77 14.80
C ALA A 173 -10.10 -9.16 15.02
N ILE A 174 -8.96 -9.21 15.70
CA ILE A 174 -8.28 -10.44 16.07
C ILE A 174 -8.28 -10.51 17.60
N LEU A 175 -8.98 -11.50 18.13
CA LEU A 175 -9.08 -11.74 19.56
C LEU A 175 -8.43 -13.08 19.89
N CYS A 176 -7.49 -13.06 20.83
CA CYS A 176 -6.73 -14.24 21.25
C CYS A 176 -6.62 -14.28 22.76
N LYS A 177 -6.51 -15.48 23.34
CA LYS A 177 -6.43 -15.67 24.79
C LYS A 177 -5.11 -15.25 25.47
N ASN A 178 -4.07 -14.93 24.70
CA ASN A 178 -2.74 -14.50 25.19
C ASN A 178 -2.27 -13.24 24.46
N GLU A 179 -1.22 -12.59 25.00
CA GLU A 179 -0.55 -11.48 24.31
C GLU A 179 -0.03 -11.91 22.93
N THR A 180 -0.53 -11.24 21.89
CA THR A 180 -0.12 -11.46 20.52
C THR A 180 0.73 -10.30 20.02
N HIS A 181 1.97 -10.58 19.62
CA HIS A 181 2.68 -9.66 18.73
C HIS A 181 2.07 -9.76 17.34
N ILE A 182 1.37 -8.70 16.94
CA ILE A 182 0.77 -8.59 15.61
C ILE A 182 1.63 -7.68 14.77
N GLU A 183 2.21 -8.24 13.71
CA GLU A 183 2.88 -7.47 12.67
C GLU A 183 1.94 -7.38 11.46
N GLU A 184 1.45 -6.18 11.16
CA GLU A 184 0.84 -5.94 9.85
C GLU A 184 1.91 -6.22 8.79
N SER A 185 1.69 -7.26 7.99
CA SER A 185 2.61 -7.64 6.92
C SER A 185 2.37 -6.85 5.64
N SER A 186 1.47 -5.85 5.66
CA SER A 186 1.55 -4.75 4.70
C SER A 186 2.93 -4.15 4.85
N SER A 187 3.69 -4.14 3.75
CA SER A 187 5.05 -3.60 3.67
C SER A 187 5.14 -2.41 4.63
N MET A 188 5.95 -2.56 5.68
CA MET A 188 6.33 -1.52 6.63
C MET A 188 6.25 -0.17 5.91
N ASP A 189 5.50 0.83 6.40
CA ASP A 189 5.29 2.15 5.74
C ASP A 189 6.57 2.94 5.43
N ARG A 190 7.72 2.31 5.64
CA ARG A 190 9.04 2.78 5.25
C ARG A 190 9.17 2.76 3.75
N VAL A 191 9.40 3.96 3.22
CA VAL A 191 9.93 4.16 1.88
C VAL A 191 11.39 3.69 1.89
N GLU A 192 11.68 2.55 1.27
CA GLU A 192 13.06 2.07 1.14
C GLU A 192 13.64 2.59 -0.18
N ILE A 193 14.70 3.40 -0.08
CA ILE A 193 15.45 3.89 -1.24
C ILE A 193 16.66 2.97 -1.44
N ASN A 194 16.67 2.21 -2.52
CA ASN A 194 17.86 1.54 -3.02
C ASN A 194 18.82 2.61 -3.57
N LYS A 195 20.14 2.44 -3.33
CA LYS A 195 21.15 3.46 -3.69
C LYS A 195 20.94 4.00 -5.11
N PRO A 196 21.07 5.32 -5.33
CA PRO A 196 20.90 5.91 -6.65
C PRO A 196 21.88 5.26 -7.62
N THR A 197 21.41 5.02 -8.84
CA THR A 197 22.28 4.67 -9.97
C THR A 197 23.23 5.85 -10.17
N ASP A 198 24.52 5.67 -9.85
CA ASP A 198 25.55 6.66 -10.19
C ASP A 198 25.60 6.75 -11.72
N PHE A 199 25.23 7.90 -12.27
CA PHE A 199 25.22 8.11 -13.71
C PHE A 199 26.62 8.42 -14.21
N GLU A 200 27.19 7.54 -15.04
CA GLU A 200 28.49 7.74 -15.69
C GLU A 200 28.54 9.06 -16.50
N GLU A 201 29.75 9.60 -16.67
CA GLU A 201 30.03 10.95 -17.20
C GLU A 201 29.90 11.09 -18.72
N GLU A 202 29.64 10.00 -19.46
CA GLU A 202 29.77 10.00 -20.93
C GLU A 202 28.72 10.83 -21.69
N ASP A 203 27.56 11.15 -21.08
CA ASP A 203 26.44 11.87 -21.75
C ASP A 203 26.50 13.41 -21.71
N MET A 204 27.57 14.01 -21.18
CA MET A 204 27.57 15.45 -20.86
C MET A 204 27.46 16.37 -22.10
N LYS A 205 27.95 15.94 -23.28
CA LYS A 205 27.99 16.79 -24.49
C LYS A 205 26.62 17.01 -25.14
N ALA A 206 25.78 15.97 -25.26
CA ALA A 206 24.46 16.10 -25.87
C ALA A 206 23.51 16.93 -24.97
N ASN A 207 23.58 16.70 -23.66
CA ASN A 207 22.80 17.43 -22.66
C ASN A 207 23.15 18.93 -22.65
N ASN A 208 24.42 19.28 -22.85
CA ASN A 208 24.86 20.68 -22.96
C ASN A 208 24.28 21.40 -24.19
N LYS A 209 24.08 20.69 -25.31
CA LYS A 209 23.45 21.28 -26.51
C LYS A 209 21.97 21.56 -26.27
N LEU A 210 21.26 20.61 -25.68
CA LEU A 210 19.84 20.74 -25.36
C LEU A 210 19.62 21.87 -24.35
N PHE A 211 20.44 21.94 -23.31
CA PHE A 211 20.42 23.00 -22.32
C PHE A 211 20.54 24.40 -22.97
N ARG A 212 21.55 24.59 -23.82
CA ARG A 212 21.77 25.88 -24.52
C ARG A 212 20.63 26.30 -25.44
N GLN A 213 19.87 25.34 -25.97
CA GLN A 213 18.74 25.63 -26.85
C GLN A 213 17.55 26.20 -26.07
N TYR A 214 17.38 25.80 -24.80
CA TYR A 214 16.23 26.16 -23.98
C TYR A 214 16.61 27.03 -22.77
N SER A 215 17.86 27.46 -22.64
CA SER A 215 18.27 28.44 -21.62
C SER A 215 17.95 29.87 -22.06
N ASP A 216 17.93 30.81 -21.11
CA ASP A 216 17.88 32.24 -21.40
C ASP A 216 19.28 32.86 -21.57
N GLN A 217 19.32 34.19 -21.62
CA GLN A 217 20.56 34.96 -21.74
C GLN A 217 21.51 34.81 -20.54
N TYR A 218 21.02 34.26 -19.43
CA TYR A 218 21.78 34.02 -18.21
C TYR A 218 22.20 32.54 -18.06
N GLU A 219 21.98 31.73 -19.10
CA GLU A 219 22.17 30.28 -19.04
C GLU A 219 21.32 29.63 -17.95
N GLU A 220 20.05 30.04 -17.84
CA GLU A 220 19.09 29.45 -16.91
C GLU A 220 17.82 28.95 -17.62
N VAL A 221 17.21 27.89 -17.08
CA VAL A 221 15.96 27.30 -17.58
C VAL A 221 14.85 27.50 -16.56
N ASN A 222 13.85 28.29 -16.90
CA ASN A 222 12.65 28.48 -16.07
C ASN A 222 11.58 27.41 -16.37
N ALA A 223 10.48 27.42 -15.61
CA ALA A 223 9.41 26.43 -15.74
C ALA A 223 8.72 26.43 -17.12
N GLU A 224 8.55 27.58 -17.77
CA GLU A 224 7.91 27.68 -19.10
C GLU A 224 8.79 27.05 -20.17
N LYS A 225 10.09 27.34 -20.14
CA LYS A 225 11.05 26.73 -21.07
C LYS A 225 11.22 25.24 -20.81
N LEU A 226 11.21 24.83 -19.54
CA LEU A 226 11.21 23.41 -19.18
C LEU A 226 9.98 22.68 -19.72
N GLN A 227 8.80 23.31 -19.66
CA GLN A 227 7.57 22.74 -20.20
C GLN A 227 7.67 22.48 -21.71
N MET A 228 8.14 23.47 -22.47
CA MET A 228 8.38 23.31 -23.91
C MET A 228 9.37 22.18 -24.17
N LEU A 229 10.51 22.20 -23.48
CA LEU A 229 11.57 21.20 -23.64
C LEU A 229 11.06 19.77 -23.38
N LEU A 230 10.34 19.55 -22.27
CA LEU A 230 9.84 18.23 -21.90
C LEU A 230 8.77 17.76 -22.91
N ASN A 231 7.85 18.62 -23.31
CA ASN A 231 6.82 18.26 -24.27
C ASN A 231 7.41 17.96 -25.67
N ASP A 232 8.42 18.71 -26.11
CA ASP A 232 9.07 18.54 -27.41
C ASP A 232 9.95 17.27 -27.47
N ASN A 233 10.64 16.94 -26.38
CA ASN A 233 11.69 15.91 -26.40
C ASN A 233 11.30 14.61 -25.70
N ILE A 234 10.47 14.68 -24.64
CA ILE A 234 10.03 13.49 -23.89
C ILE A 234 8.76 12.91 -24.49
N LEU A 235 7.80 13.76 -24.84
CA LEU A 235 6.48 13.35 -25.33
C LEU A 235 6.34 13.40 -26.86
N SER A 236 7.42 13.62 -27.60
CA SER A 236 7.39 13.57 -29.07
C SER A 236 6.85 12.23 -29.55
N GLY A 237 5.75 12.29 -30.32
CA GLY A 237 5.04 11.11 -30.82
C GLY A 237 3.94 10.55 -29.91
N LEU A 238 3.80 11.03 -28.67
CA LEU A 238 2.74 10.65 -27.71
C LEU A 238 1.72 11.78 -27.44
N SER A 239 2.03 13.01 -27.87
CA SER A 239 1.28 14.24 -27.56
C SER A 239 -0.18 14.26 -28.04
N SER A 240 -0.58 13.39 -28.97
CA SER A 240 -1.99 13.31 -29.41
C SER A 240 -2.88 12.54 -28.42
N GLN A 241 -2.31 11.84 -27.43
CA GLN A 241 -3.06 11.04 -26.44
C GLN A 241 -2.93 11.56 -25.01
N THR A 242 -1.92 12.37 -24.70
CA THR A 242 -1.67 12.91 -23.34
C THR A 242 -1.74 14.44 -23.31
N GLY A 243 -2.20 15.01 -22.19
CA GLY A 243 -2.33 16.47 -22.00
C GLY A 243 -0.99 17.21 -21.86
N GLY A 244 0.13 16.49 -21.93
CA GLY A 244 1.47 17.02 -21.77
C GLY A 244 1.83 17.38 -20.32
N PHE A 245 3.10 17.75 -20.11
CA PHE A 245 3.49 18.38 -18.85
C PHE A 245 2.78 19.72 -18.72
N SER A 246 2.06 19.91 -17.61
CA SER A 246 1.45 21.20 -17.27
C SER A 246 2.50 22.17 -16.74
N LEU A 247 2.21 23.47 -16.82
CA LEU A 247 3.11 24.50 -16.29
C LEU A 247 3.32 24.34 -14.78
N ASP A 248 2.27 23.92 -14.06
CA ASP A 248 2.33 23.65 -12.62
C ASP A 248 3.25 22.45 -12.30
N ALA A 249 3.16 21.37 -13.10
CA ALA A 249 4.07 20.24 -12.99
C ALA A 249 5.53 20.66 -13.20
N CYS A 250 5.80 21.52 -14.20
CA CYS A 250 7.14 22.04 -14.46
C CYS A 250 7.63 22.98 -13.34
N ARG A 251 6.77 23.81 -12.74
CA ARG A 251 7.12 24.62 -11.56
C ARG A 251 7.51 23.74 -10.37
N GLY A 252 6.76 22.67 -10.12
CA GLY A 252 7.10 21.68 -9.10
C GLY A 252 8.44 21.00 -9.38
N ILE A 253 8.70 20.61 -10.63
CA ILE A 253 9.99 20.01 -11.03
C ILE A 253 11.15 20.98 -10.81
N VAL A 254 11.00 22.24 -11.19
CA VAL A 254 12.03 23.26 -10.95
C VAL A 254 12.32 23.39 -9.46
N ALA A 255 11.28 23.57 -8.64
CA ALA A 255 11.46 23.76 -7.20
C ALA A 255 12.09 22.54 -6.49
N MET A 256 11.87 21.33 -7.00
CA MET A 256 12.54 20.11 -6.51
C MET A 256 14.02 19.99 -6.89
N MET A 257 14.45 20.67 -7.96
CA MET A 257 15.79 20.53 -8.54
C MET A 257 16.69 21.75 -8.29
N ASP A 258 16.09 22.92 -8.05
CA ASP A 258 16.74 24.19 -7.77
C ASP A 258 17.36 24.17 -6.37
N LEU A 259 18.63 23.78 -6.30
CA LEU A 259 19.40 23.80 -5.07
C LEU A 259 19.95 25.19 -4.77
N SER A 260 19.98 26.07 -5.78
CA SER A 260 20.42 27.46 -5.66
C SER A 260 19.35 28.43 -5.18
N ILE A 261 18.08 28.02 -5.15
CA ILE A 261 16.92 28.83 -4.76
C ILE A 261 16.80 30.09 -5.64
N THR A 262 17.02 29.94 -6.95
CA THR A 262 16.90 31.02 -7.95
C THR A 262 15.50 31.07 -8.58
N GLY A 263 14.70 30.01 -8.44
CA GLY A 263 13.46 29.80 -9.17
C GLY A 263 13.66 29.31 -10.61
N THR A 264 14.90 28.94 -10.97
CA THR A 264 15.33 28.51 -12.30
C THR A 264 16.32 27.35 -12.16
N LEU A 265 16.70 26.72 -13.27
CA LEU A 265 17.70 25.65 -13.29
C LEU A 265 18.96 26.12 -13.99
N ASN A 266 20.08 26.06 -13.28
CA ASN A 266 21.41 26.20 -13.90
C ASN A 266 21.81 24.92 -14.65
N GLY A 267 22.93 24.95 -15.38
CA GLY A 267 23.38 23.84 -16.21
C GLY A 267 23.58 22.52 -15.44
N GLN A 268 24.10 22.58 -14.22
CA GLN A 268 24.32 21.36 -13.42
C GLN A 268 23.01 20.77 -12.89
N GLU A 269 22.08 21.62 -12.47
CA GLU A 269 20.74 21.18 -12.05
C GLU A 269 19.95 20.60 -13.22
N PHE A 270 20.02 21.25 -14.37
CA PHE A 270 19.39 20.79 -15.59
C PHE A 270 19.90 19.40 -16.03
N ILE A 271 21.22 19.20 -16.08
CA ILE A 271 21.79 17.90 -16.48
C ILE A 271 21.36 16.80 -15.51
N ARG A 272 21.33 17.08 -14.21
CA ARG A 272 20.86 16.12 -13.20
C ARG A 272 19.38 15.79 -13.36
N LEU A 273 18.54 16.79 -13.64
CA LEU A 273 17.12 16.58 -13.93
C LEU A 273 16.96 15.72 -15.18
N TRP A 274 17.63 16.09 -16.27
CA TRP A 274 17.47 15.45 -17.58
C TRP A 274 17.83 13.96 -17.53
N LYS A 275 18.94 13.61 -16.89
CA LYS A 275 19.34 12.20 -16.67
C LYS A 275 18.24 11.41 -15.95
N ARG A 276 17.64 11.97 -14.90
CA ARG A 276 16.54 11.32 -14.16
C ARG A 276 15.29 11.16 -15.03
N VAL A 277 14.92 12.20 -15.78
CA VAL A 277 13.75 12.17 -16.68
C VAL A 277 13.89 11.09 -17.76
N VAL A 278 15.06 10.99 -18.41
CA VAL A 278 15.33 9.96 -19.43
C VAL A 278 15.24 8.56 -18.82
N ASN A 279 15.89 8.33 -17.67
CA ASN A 279 15.82 7.04 -16.98
C ASN A 279 14.38 6.66 -16.59
N TYR A 280 13.60 7.60 -16.04
CA TYR A 280 12.21 7.32 -15.67
C TYR A 280 11.32 7.09 -16.90
N LYS A 281 11.60 7.74 -18.03
CA LYS A 281 10.94 7.44 -19.31
C LYS A 281 11.19 6.00 -19.74
N GLU A 282 12.44 5.52 -19.64
CA GLU A 282 12.78 4.14 -19.98
C GLU A 282 12.09 3.13 -19.06
N ILE A 283 12.09 3.37 -17.74
CA ILE A 283 11.38 2.54 -16.76
C ILE A 283 9.89 2.48 -17.08
N PHE A 284 9.26 3.61 -17.41
CA PHE A 284 7.85 3.66 -17.77
C PHE A 284 7.53 2.71 -18.93
N PHE A 285 8.24 2.82 -20.05
CA PHE A 285 8.00 1.98 -21.22
C PHE A 285 8.37 0.52 -20.99
N GLN A 286 9.37 0.24 -20.15
CA GLN A 286 9.71 -1.13 -19.78
C GLN A 286 8.61 -1.79 -18.95
N LYS A 287 7.87 -1.02 -18.15
CA LYS A 287 6.84 -1.52 -17.23
C LYS A 287 5.41 -1.38 -17.72
N ASP A 288 5.15 -0.59 -18.77
CA ASP A 288 3.91 -0.62 -19.56
C ASP A 288 3.85 -1.90 -20.41
N VAL A 289 3.71 -3.04 -19.73
CA VAL A 289 3.64 -4.36 -20.35
C VAL A 289 2.38 -4.46 -21.22
N SER A 290 1.30 -3.81 -20.78
CA SER A 290 0.04 -3.74 -21.52
C SER A 290 0.10 -2.88 -22.79
N ARG A 291 1.17 -2.07 -22.96
CA ARG A 291 1.38 -1.15 -24.09
C ARG A 291 0.21 -0.20 -24.31
N THR A 292 -0.40 0.24 -23.22
CA THR A 292 -1.54 1.16 -23.27
C THR A 292 -1.11 2.61 -23.38
N GLY A 293 0.18 2.91 -23.21
CA GLY A 293 0.69 4.27 -23.03
C GLY A 293 0.40 4.81 -21.63
N THR A 294 -0.09 3.98 -20.71
CA THR A 294 -0.41 4.32 -19.33
C THR A 294 -0.03 3.18 -18.39
N LEU A 295 0.23 3.47 -17.12
CA LEU A 295 0.45 2.44 -16.11
C LEU A 295 -0.83 2.18 -15.35
N SER A 296 -1.27 0.92 -15.35
CA SER A 296 -2.19 0.41 -14.34
C SER A 296 -1.53 0.42 -12.96
N LEU A 297 -2.33 0.22 -11.91
CA LEU A 297 -1.84 0.23 -10.54
C LEU A 297 -0.80 -0.88 -10.25
N HIS A 298 -0.94 -2.04 -10.91
CA HIS A 298 0.05 -3.12 -10.82
C HIS A 298 1.36 -2.74 -11.53
N GLU A 299 1.28 -2.18 -12.73
CA GLU A 299 2.46 -1.72 -13.48
C GLU A 299 3.16 -0.56 -12.76
N LEU A 300 2.40 0.33 -12.11
CA LEU A 300 2.93 1.40 -11.27
C LEU A 300 3.77 0.85 -10.13
N ARG A 301 3.31 -0.20 -9.42
CA ARG A 301 4.10 -0.84 -8.35
C ARG A 301 5.47 -1.25 -8.87
N ASN A 302 5.47 -1.96 -10.00
CA ASN A 302 6.68 -2.48 -10.61
C ASN A 302 7.60 -1.35 -11.11
N ALA A 303 7.02 -0.23 -11.57
CA ALA A 303 7.76 0.94 -12.02
C ALA A 303 8.37 1.74 -10.86
N VAL A 304 7.65 1.89 -9.75
CA VAL A 304 8.14 2.54 -8.52
C VAL A 304 9.32 1.73 -7.94
N GLU A 305 9.18 0.40 -7.87
CA GLU A 305 10.25 -0.49 -7.41
C GLU A 305 11.47 -0.46 -8.33
N ALA A 306 11.27 -0.44 -9.65
CA ALA A 306 12.36 -0.30 -10.62
C ALA A 306 13.06 1.07 -10.57
N SER A 307 12.36 2.10 -10.09
CA SER A 307 12.95 3.42 -9.84
C SER A 307 13.79 3.47 -8.56
N GLY A 308 13.92 2.34 -7.86
CA GLY A 308 14.73 2.21 -6.65
C GLY A 308 13.97 2.58 -5.37
N VAL A 309 12.65 2.71 -5.41
CA VAL A 309 11.84 3.05 -4.25
C VAL A 309 10.80 1.96 -3.97
N ARG A 310 10.73 1.46 -2.74
CA ARG A 310 9.61 0.60 -2.31
C ARG A 310 8.62 1.37 -1.46
N VAL A 311 7.33 1.19 -1.72
CA VAL A 311 6.24 1.84 -0.98
C VAL A 311 5.21 0.80 -0.53
N SER A 312 4.50 1.11 0.56
CA SER A 312 3.39 0.28 1.04
C SER A 312 2.19 0.30 0.10
N ASP A 313 1.31 -0.69 0.21
CA ASP A 313 0.09 -0.77 -0.61
C ASP A 313 -0.81 0.45 -0.38
N GLY A 314 -0.87 0.93 0.87
CA GLY A 314 -1.60 2.14 1.23
C GLY A 314 -1.05 3.38 0.55
N MET A 315 0.28 3.58 0.61
CA MET A 315 0.95 4.69 -0.08
C MET A 315 0.77 4.61 -1.61
N LEU A 316 0.92 3.43 -2.21
CA LEU A 316 0.75 3.24 -3.65
C LEU A 316 -0.66 3.66 -4.12
N ASN A 317 -1.69 3.31 -3.35
CA ASN A 317 -3.06 3.71 -3.63
C ASN A 317 -3.24 5.25 -3.56
N LEU A 318 -2.62 5.92 -2.57
CA LEU A 318 -2.64 7.38 -2.47
C LEU A 318 -1.92 8.05 -3.65
N LEU A 319 -0.79 7.48 -4.08
CA LEU A 319 -0.06 7.96 -5.26
C LEU A 319 -0.92 7.83 -6.53
N ALA A 320 -1.61 6.70 -6.72
CA ALA A 320 -2.51 6.53 -7.85
C ALA A 320 -3.72 7.48 -7.81
N LEU A 321 -4.26 7.78 -6.63
CA LEU A 321 -5.32 8.79 -6.49
C LEU A 321 -4.83 10.21 -6.81
N ARG A 322 -3.58 10.53 -6.48
CA ARG A 322 -3.01 11.88 -6.67
C ARG A 322 -2.55 12.14 -8.11
N TYR A 323 -1.99 11.13 -8.76
CA TYR A 323 -1.31 11.24 -10.06
C TYR A 323 -2.02 10.51 -11.20
N GLY A 324 -2.97 9.62 -10.89
CA GLY A 324 -3.79 8.92 -11.88
C GLY A 324 -4.91 9.81 -12.42
N GLY A 325 -5.32 9.54 -13.67
CA GLY A 325 -6.51 10.14 -14.26
C GLY A 325 -7.81 9.60 -13.64
N SER A 326 -8.95 9.98 -14.20
CA SER A 326 -10.28 9.52 -13.71
C SER A 326 -10.46 8.00 -13.74
N SER A 327 -9.67 7.31 -14.57
CA SER A 327 -9.64 5.84 -14.68
C SER A 327 -8.68 5.17 -13.69
N GLY A 328 -7.89 5.94 -12.92
CA GLY A 328 -6.82 5.43 -12.05
C GLY A 328 -5.53 5.04 -12.78
N HIS A 329 -5.49 5.15 -14.11
CA HIS A 329 -4.28 4.94 -14.91
C HIS A 329 -3.37 6.19 -14.89
N ILE A 330 -2.07 5.97 -14.91
CA ILE A 330 -1.05 7.03 -14.81
C ILE A 330 -0.36 7.20 -16.17
N THR A 331 -0.34 8.42 -16.68
CA THR A 331 0.38 8.78 -17.91
C THR A 331 1.87 9.01 -17.65
N LEU A 332 2.68 9.06 -18.71
CA LEU A 332 4.14 9.23 -18.62
C LEU A 332 4.53 10.52 -17.88
N GLU A 333 3.88 11.65 -18.20
CA GLU A 333 4.15 12.92 -17.52
C GLU A 333 3.84 12.86 -16.02
N SER A 334 2.70 12.26 -15.64
CA SER A 334 2.31 12.09 -14.24
C SER A 334 3.23 11.12 -13.50
N PHE A 335 3.70 10.06 -14.16
CA PHE A 335 4.67 9.13 -13.58
C PHE A 335 6.02 9.81 -13.30
N ILE A 336 6.54 10.59 -14.25
CA ILE A 336 7.81 11.32 -14.07
C ILE A 336 7.69 12.32 -12.90
N CYS A 337 6.59 13.07 -12.82
CA CYS A 337 6.34 13.98 -11.70
C CYS A 337 6.25 13.24 -10.36
N LEU A 338 5.55 12.11 -10.33
CA LEU A 338 5.39 11.26 -9.14
C LEU A 338 6.75 10.78 -8.63
N ILE A 339 7.58 10.17 -9.48
CA ILE A 339 8.85 9.58 -9.06
C ILE A 339 9.86 10.66 -8.70
N LEU A 340 9.92 11.78 -9.44
CA LEU A 340 10.76 12.91 -9.07
C LEU A 340 10.43 13.41 -7.66
N ARG A 341 9.13 13.61 -7.35
CA ARG A 341 8.69 14.05 -6.02
C ARG A 341 8.96 13.01 -4.95
N LEU A 342 8.62 11.75 -5.20
CA LEU A 342 8.81 10.67 -4.24
C LEU A 342 10.29 10.52 -3.84
N ASP A 343 11.19 10.49 -4.81
CA ASP A 343 12.63 10.37 -4.57
C ASP A 343 13.20 11.62 -3.87
N THR A 344 12.78 12.83 -4.25
CA THR A 344 13.21 14.06 -3.57
C THR A 344 12.75 14.07 -2.11
N MET A 345 11.48 13.77 -1.84
CA MET A 345 10.94 13.74 -0.47
C MET A 345 11.59 12.66 0.38
N ALA A 346 11.83 11.48 -0.18
CA ALA A 346 12.47 10.39 0.53
C ALA A 346 13.94 10.73 0.87
N LYS A 347 14.68 11.40 -0.03
CA LYS A 347 16.03 11.91 0.24
C LYS A 347 16.06 12.99 1.32
N ILE A 348 15.07 13.90 1.32
CA ILE A 348 14.95 14.93 2.37
C ILE A 348 14.72 14.26 3.72
N PHE A 349 13.80 13.29 3.79
CA PHE A 349 13.55 12.53 5.02
C PHE A 349 14.82 11.81 5.50
N GLN A 350 15.56 11.14 4.61
CA GLN A 350 16.82 10.48 4.98
C GLN A 350 17.88 11.44 5.54
N LYS A 351 17.92 12.69 5.05
CA LYS A 351 18.87 13.71 5.52
C LYS A 351 18.46 14.36 6.85
N LEU A 352 17.17 14.50 7.09
CA LEU A 352 16.63 15.23 8.25
C LEU A 352 16.12 14.33 9.37
N SER A 353 16.00 13.01 9.14
CA SER A 353 15.54 12.04 10.15
C SER A 353 16.68 11.42 10.96
N ASP A 354 16.34 10.89 12.12
CA ASP A 354 17.20 10.02 12.93
C ASP A 354 17.14 8.53 12.49
N GLY A 355 16.55 8.26 11.32
CA GLY A 355 16.29 6.91 10.80
C GLY A 355 14.94 6.32 11.18
N GLN A 356 14.17 6.94 12.09
CA GLN A 356 12.79 6.57 12.37
C GLN A 356 11.82 7.74 12.25
N GLN A 357 12.21 8.93 12.70
CA GLN A 357 11.36 10.10 12.83
C GLN A 357 12.10 11.36 12.35
N MET A 358 11.33 12.35 11.89
CA MET A 358 11.85 13.66 11.51
C MET A 358 11.14 14.71 12.36
N CYS A 359 11.91 15.54 13.07
CA CYS A 359 11.38 16.64 13.88
C CYS A 359 11.59 17.96 13.13
N LEU A 360 10.50 18.65 12.80
CA LEU A 360 10.53 19.94 12.11
C LEU A 360 9.81 20.99 12.94
N ARG A 361 10.33 22.21 12.94
CA ARG A 361 9.61 23.40 13.41
C ARG A 361 8.54 23.77 12.39
N GLU A 362 7.54 24.53 12.82
CA GLU A 362 6.44 25.01 11.95
C GLU A 362 6.96 25.66 10.67
N ASN A 363 7.92 26.57 10.77
CA ASN A 363 8.48 27.26 9.60
C ASN A 363 9.21 26.31 8.64
N GLU A 364 9.92 25.30 9.16
CA GLU A 364 10.62 24.30 8.35
C GLU A 364 9.63 23.39 7.63
N TRP A 365 8.55 22.99 8.31
CA TRP A 365 7.44 22.26 7.71
C TRP A 365 6.74 23.07 6.62
N MET A 366 6.47 24.36 6.86
CA MET A 366 5.86 25.24 5.87
C MET A 366 6.75 25.44 4.65
N TYR A 367 8.06 25.61 4.85
CA TYR A 367 9.02 25.73 3.75
C TYR A 367 9.03 24.44 2.89
N LEU A 368 9.12 23.29 3.54
CA LEU A 368 9.12 21.99 2.87
C LEU A 368 7.80 21.76 2.11
N SER A 369 6.66 21.93 2.77
CA SER A 369 5.35 21.65 2.17
C SER A 369 4.96 22.60 1.03
N MET A 370 5.42 23.85 1.05
CA MET A 370 5.01 24.88 0.08
C MET A 370 5.99 25.05 -1.09
N TYR A 371 7.28 24.84 -0.88
CA TYR A 371 8.30 25.07 -1.92
C TYR A 371 8.86 23.78 -2.51
N SER A 372 8.96 22.69 -1.74
CA SER A 372 9.57 21.44 -2.24
C SER A 372 8.64 20.40 -2.88
#